data_AF-A0A9C9JQJ9-F1
#
_entry.id   AF-A0A9C9JQJ9-F1
#
_cell.length_a   1.000
_cell.length_b   1.000
_cell.length_c   1.000
_cell.angle_alpha   90.00
_cell.angle_beta   90.00
_cell.angle_gamma   90.00
#
_symmetry.space_group_name_H-M   'P 1'
#
loop_
_entity.id
_entity.type
_entity.pdbx_description
1 polymer ?
#
loop_
_entity_poly.entity_id
_entity_poly.type
_entity_poly.pdbx_seq_one_letter_code
_entity_poly.pdbx_strand_id
1 'polypeptide(L)'
;MIILVLNTGSSSVKYQVINPEEKKALAKGVVERIGMAGAVLTHKVLGGEEIKLAGEILDHKMAIEYVLSILLSKNHGVIKSRDEITAVGHRVVHGGEAFSASVLISEDVMTEMRKCIDYAPLHNPSNLKGINAAKQLLPNVPHVVVFDTAFHQSMPKHAFLYGLPYVLYKRHGIRRYGFHGSSHRFVGDRAAELVGKPKEELNIITCHLGNGCSMAAIEKGRSVDTSMGFTPLEGLLMGTRSGDMDPAIILQIMSKEELTLNDATILLNKHSGLIGVSGVSSDMREIEENYNS
;
A
#
# COMPACT_ATOMS: atom_id res chain seq x y z
N MET A 1 -0.50 -13.59 -21.44
CA MET A 1 0.49 -12.96 -20.52
C MET A 1 0.21 -13.37 -19.08
N ILE A 2 1.21 -13.62 -18.22
CA ILE A 2 1.00 -13.84 -16.76
C ILE A 2 1.78 -12.79 -15.97
N ILE A 3 1.09 -12.07 -15.09
CA ILE A 3 1.67 -11.02 -14.24
C ILE A 3 1.61 -11.47 -12.79
N LEU A 4 2.76 -11.46 -12.11
CA LEU A 4 2.85 -11.60 -10.66
C LEU A 4 2.80 -10.20 -10.03
N VAL A 5 1.77 -9.92 -9.24
CA VAL A 5 1.66 -8.67 -8.48
C VAL A 5 2.09 -8.93 -7.04
N LEU A 6 3.02 -8.10 -6.54
CA LEU A 6 3.56 -8.19 -5.18
C LEU A 6 3.25 -6.90 -4.39
N ASN A 7 2.82 -7.09 -3.15
CA ASN A 7 2.67 -6.03 -2.15
C ASN A 7 3.42 -6.45 -0.88
N THR A 8 4.62 -5.91 -0.74
CA THR A 8 5.56 -6.29 0.32
C THR A 8 5.48 -5.33 1.51
N GLY A 9 5.05 -5.85 2.66
CA GLY A 9 5.08 -5.17 3.96
C GLY A 9 6.31 -5.54 4.79
N SER A 10 6.39 -5.02 6.02
CA SER A 10 7.49 -5.30 6.95
C SER A 10 7.65 -6.77 7.29
N SER A 11 6.54 -7.46 7.56
CA SER A 11 6.50 -8.88 7.94
C SER A 11 5.58 -9.73 7.07
N SER A 12 5.19 -9.23 5.89
CA SER A 12 4.30 -9.94 4.98
C SER A 12 4.58 -9.67 3.50
N VAL A 13 4.17 -10.60 2.65
CA VAL A 13 4.13 -10.44 1.19
C VAL A 13 2.76 -10.92 0.70
N LYS A 14 1.90 -9.98 0.29
CA LYS A 14 0.67 -10.31 -0.42
C LYS A 14 0.98 -10.43 -1.90
N TYR A 15 0.33 -11.37 -2.58
CA TYR A 15 0.51 -11.55 -4.01
C TYR A 15 -0.77 -11.95 -4.73
N GLN A 16 -0.79 -11.68 -6.02
CA GLN A 16 -1.81 -12.13 -6.94
C GLN A 16 -1.18 -12.47 -8.29
N VAL A 17 -1.63 -13.54 -8.92
CA VAL A 17 -1.26 -13.91 -10.28
C VAL A 17 -2.43 -13.60 -11.20
N ILE A 18 -2.20 -12.82 -12.23
CA ILE A 18 -3.24 -12.30 -13.11
C ILE A 18 -2.89 -12.61 -14.55
N ASN A 19 -3.87 -13.07 -15.32
CA ASN A 19 -3.83 -13.02 -16.78
C ASN A 19 -4.61 -11.77 -17.24
N PRO A 20 -3.93 -10.68 -17.65
CA PRO A 20 -4.60 -9.45 -18.04
C PRO A 20 -5.40 -9.58 -19.34
N GLU A 21 -5.02 -10.48 -20.25
CA GLU A 21 -5.74 -10.73 -21.50
C GLU A 21 -7.14 -11.31 -21.21
N GLU A 22 -7.21 -12.22 -20.24
CA GLU A 22 -8.47 -12.78 -19.77
C GLU A 22 -9.18 -11.93 -18.72
N LYS A 23 -8.53 -10.86 -18.22
CA LYS A 23 -8.97 -10.06 -17.06
C LYS A 23 -9.29 -10.93 -15.83
N LYS A 24 -8.55 -12.02 -15.63
CA LYS A 24 -8.78 -12.99 -14.55
C LYS A 24 -7.61 -13.06 -13.59
N ALA A 25 -7.92 -13.09 -12.31
CA ALA A 25 -6.99 -13.53 -11.28
C ALA A 25 -6.92 -15.06 -11.28
N LEU A 26 -5.75 -15.64 -11.43
CA LEU A 26 -5.54 -17.09 -11.42
C LEU A 26 -5.38 -17.62 -10.00
N ALA A 27 -4.61 -16.91 -9.18
CA ALA A 27 -4.43 -17.22 -7.78
C ALA A 27 -4.12 -15.96 -6.96
N LYS A 28 -4.33 -16.05 -5.66
CA LYS A 28 -3.90 -15.04 -4.69
C LYS A 28 -3.37 -15.69 -3.43
N GLY A 29 -2.61 -14.95 -2.66
CA GLY A 29 -2.16 -15.42 -1.37
C GLY A 29 -1.44 -14.35 -0.56
N VAL A 30 -1.00 -14.75 0.62
CA VAL A 30 -0.23 -13.94 1.52
C VAL A 30 0.76 -14.81 2.28
N VAL A 31 2.00 -14.34 2.39
CA VAL A 31 2.94 -14.81 3.39
C VAL A 31 2.89 -13.85 4.56
N GLU A 32 2.68 -14.36 5.77
CA GLU A 32 2.60 -13.58 7.00
C GLU A 32 3.63 -14.06 8.02
N ARG A 33 3.93 -13.19 8.99
CA ARG A 33 4.85 -13.47 10.10
C ARG A 33 6.27 -13.82 9.62
N ILE A 34 6.73 -13.17 8.56
CA ILE A 34 8.10 -13.32 8.04
C ILE A 34 9.11 -12.91 9.12
N GLY A 35 10.12 -13.75 9.36
CA GLY A 35 11.13 -13.57 10.40
C GLY A 35 10.64 -13.89 11.82
N MET A 36 9.44 -14.46 11.96
CA MET A 36 8.83 -14.78 13.25
C MET A 36 8.44 -16.25 13.34
N ALA A 37 8.25 -16.75 14.56
CA ALA A 37 7.71 -18.09 14.78
C ALA A 37 6.28 -18.20 14.20
N GLY A 38 6.02 -19.33 13.53
CA GLY A 38 4.71 -19.59 12.92
C GLY A 38 4.45 -18.79 11.63
N ALA A 39 5.51 -18.45 10.87
CA ALA A 39 5.35 -17.93 9.53
C ALA A 39 4.49 -18.86 8.67
N VAL A 40 3.57 -18.29 7.90
CA VAL A 40 2.56 -19.04 7.18
C VAL A 40 2.32 -18.42 5.80
N LEU A 41 2.27 -19.28 4.80
CA LEU A 41 1.77 -18.97 3.47
C LEU A 41 0.32 -19.44 3.38
N THR A 42 -0.60 -18.50 3.15
CA THR A 42 -1.98 -18.79 2.75
C THR A 42 -2.12 -18.59 1.26
N HIS A 43 -2.59 -19.62 0.55
CA HIS A 43 -2.70 -19.63 -0.90
C HIS A 43 -4.08 -20.08 -1.35
N LYS A 44 -4.62 -19.46 -2.39
CA LYS A 44 -5.91 -19.80 -2.97
C LYS A 44 -5.87 -19.63 -4.49
N VAL A 45 -6.09 -20.72 -5.22
CA VAL A 45 -6.39 -20.71 -6.65
C VAL A 45 -7.83 -20.23 -6.85
N LEU A 46 -8.11 -19.50 -7.94
CA LEU A 46 -9.46 -19.06 -8.26
C LEU A 46 -10.41 -20.27 -8.38
N GLY A 47 -11.50 -20.25 -7.61
CA GLY A 47 -12.46 -21.35 -7.55
C GLY A 47 -12.00 -22.58 -6.76
N GLY A 48 -10.75 -22.59 -6.28
CA GLY A 48 -10.20 -23.65 -5.44
C GLY A 48 -10.34 -23.38 -3.95
N GLU A 49 -9.93 -24.38 -3.16
CA GLU A 49 -9.84 -24.27 -1.71
C GLU A 49 -8.66 -23.40 -1.27
N GLU A 50 -8.79 -22.81 -0.09
CA GLU A 50 -7.69 -22.12 0.56
C GLU A 50 -6.80 -23.14 1.27
N ILE A 51 -5.49 -23.04 1.07
CA ILE A 51 -4.50 -23.86 1.76
C ILE A 51 -3.59 -22.99 2.62
N LYS A 52 -3.11 -23.56 3.72
CA LYS A 52 -2.15 -22.92 4.63
C LYS A 52 -0.94 -23.80 4.79
N LEU A 53 0.24 -23.23 4.55
CA LEU A 53 1.53 -23.89 4.65
C LEU A 53 2.36 -23.14 5.69
N ALA A 54 2.54 -23.75 6.86
CA ALA A 54 3.48 -23.27 7.86
C ALA A 54 4.91 -23.59 7.40
N GLY A 55 5.84 -22.68 7.65
CA GLY A 55 7.25 -22.88 7.31
C GLY A 55 8.16 -21.91 8.03
N GLU A 56 9.46 -22.17 8.00
CA GLU A 56 10.46 -21.23 8.48
C GLU A 56 10.78 -20.23 7.36
N ILE A 57 10.20 -19.04 7.45
CA ILE A 57 10.35 -17.99 6.43
C ILE A 57 11.07 -16.82 7.08
N LEU A 58 12.40 -16.79 6.93
CA LEU A 58 13.28 -15.86 7.66
C LEU A 58 13.27 -14.45 7.07
N ASP A 59 13.10 -14.33 5.75
CA ASP A 59 13.16 -13.06 5.05
C ASP A 59 12.23 -12.99 3.83
N HIS A 60 12.20 -11.82 3.18
CA HIS A 60 11.39 -11.57 1.99
C HIS A 60 11.81 -12.40 0.76
N LYS A 61 13.08 -12.81 0.68
CA LYS A 61 13.55 -13.65 -0.43
C LYS A 61 13.00 -15.06 -0.29
N MET A 62 13.11 -15.66 0.90
CA MET A 62 12.46 -16.93 1.19
C MET A 62 10.95 -16.83 1.00
N ALA A 63 10.31 -15.77 1.48
CA ALA A 63 8.87 -15.58 1.28
C ALA A 63 8.46 -15.63 -0.20
N ILE A 64 9.17 -14.90 -1.06
CA ILE A 64 8.88 -14.89 -2.50
C ILE A 64 9.23 -16.24 -3.14
N GLU A 65 10.29 -16.92 -2.70
CA GLU A 65 10.63 -18.26 -3.18
C GLU A 65 9.53 -19.30 -2.84
N TYR A 66 8.95 -19.22 -1.64
CA TYR A 66 7.78 -20.02 -1.25
C TYR A 66 6.57 -19.71 -2.13
N VAL A 67 6.33 -18.43 -2.44
CA VAL A 67 5.27 -18.01 -3.38
C VAL A 67 5.49 -18.63 -4.76
N LEU A 68 6.70 -18.53 -5.33
CA LEU A 68 7.01 -19.13 -6.63
C LEU A 68 6.86 -20.65 -6.59
N SER A 69 7.28 -21.29 -5.50
CA SER A 69 7.20 -22.74 -5.33
C SER A 69 5.75 -23.23 -5.30
N ILE A 70 4.85 -22.55 -4.57
CA ILE A 70 3.44 -22.95 -4.56
C ILE A 70 2.77 -22.72 -5.91
N LEU A 71 3.16 -21.65 -6.63
CA LEU A 71 2.64 -21.36 -7.96
C LEU A 71 3.02 -22.41 -9.00
N LEU A 72 4.14 -23.13 -8.80
CA LEU A 72 4.62 -24.23 -9.63
C LEU A 72 4.12 -25.61 -9.17
N SER A 73 3.41 -25.68 -8.04
CA SER A 73 2.95 -26.96 -7.50
C SER A 73 2.01 -27.69 -8.46
N LYS A 74 2.16 -29.00 -8.60
CA LYS A 74 1.25 -29.81 -9.44
C LYS A 74 -0.19 -29.81 -8.94
N ASN A 75 -0.39 -29.68 -7.63
CA ASN A 75 -1.70 -29.79 -6.99
C ASN A 75 -2.35 -28.44 -6.71
N HIS A 76 -1.53 -27.39 -6.54
CA HIS A 76 -1.99 -26.07 -6.07
C HIS A 76 -1.44 -24.91 -6.91
N GLY A 77 -0.65 -25.20 -7.95
CA GLY A 77 -0.06 -24.19 -8.80
C GLY A 77 -0.98 -23.73 -9.92
N VAL A 78 -0.59 -22.62 -10.54
CA VAL A 78 -1.29 -22.02 -11.69
C VAL A 78 -0.37 -21.76 -12.89
N ILE A 79 0.91 -22.13 -12.77
CA ILE A 79 1.93 -22.05 -13.82
C ILE A 79 2.76 -23.34 -13.83
N LYS A 80 3.30 -23.72 -14.99
CA LYS A 80 4.13 -24.93 -15.15
C LYS A 80 5.62 -24.61 -15.10
N SER A 81 6.01 -23.39 -15.43
CA SER A 81 7.40 -22.91 -15.33
C SER A 81 7.46 -21.45 -14.85
N ARG A 82 8.62 -21.03 -14.32
CA ARG A 82 8.85 -19.63 -13.95
C ARG A 82 8.78 -18.70 -15.16
N ASP A 83 9.12 -19.20 -16.34
CA ASP A 83 9.13 -18.44 -17.60
C ASP A 83 7.73 -18.04 -18.06
N GLU A 84 6.67 -18.67 -17.54
CA GLU A 84 5.30 -18.21 -17.77
C GLU A 84 5.05 -16.84 -17.14
N ILE A 85 5.78 -16.47 -16.08
CA ILE A 85 5.70 -15.14 -15.46
C ILE A 85 6.39 -14.13 -16.38
N THR A 86 5.59 -13.45 -17.17
CA THR A 86 6.05 -12.48 -18.17
C THR A 86 6.37 -11.09 -17.61
N ALA A 87 5.87 -10.74 -16.41
CA ALA A 87 6.19 -9.48 -15.73
C ALA A 87 5.91 -9.58 -14.22
N VAL A 88 6.57 -8.73 -13.43
CA VAL A 88 6.27 -8.56 -11.99
C VAL A 88 5.90 -7.10 -11.69
N GLY A 89 4.69 -6.88 -11.15
CA GLY A 89 4.23 -5.59 -10.66
C GLY A 89 4.45 -5.44 -9.17
N HIS A 90 5.03 -4.32 -8.72
CA HIS A 90 5.33 -4.05 -7.32
C HIS A 90 4.55 -2.84 -6.84
N ARG A 91 3.78 -3.00 -5.76
CA ARG A 91 3.25 -1.83 -5.04
C ARG A 91 4.38 -1.17 -4.26
N VAL A 92 4.51 0.14 -4.44
CA VAL A 92 5.40 1.00 -3.65
C VAL A 92 4.58 2.09 -3.00
N VAL A 93 4.80 2.34 -1.71
CA VAL A 93 4.02 3.34 -0.98
C VAL A 93 4.36 4.75 -1.44
N HIS A 94 5.63 5.17 -1.39
CA HIS A 94 6.00 6.56 -1.65
C HIS A 94 6.94 6.72 -2.84
N GLY A 95 6.54 7.55 -3.82
CA GLY A 95 7.33 7.89 -5.01
C GLY A 95 7.92 9.30 -4.99
N GLY A 96 7.61 10.10 -3.97
CA GLY A 96 8.05 11.49 -3.91
C GLY A 96 7.48 12.29 -5.08
N GLU A 97 8.14 13.40 -5.43
CA GLU A 97 7.80 14.17 -6.63
C GLU A 97 8.42 13.56 -7.92
N ALA A 98 9.36 12.61 -7.78
CA ALA A 98 10.06 12.01 -8.91
C ALA A 98 9.17 11.08 -9.75
N PHE A 99 8.14 10.48 -9.14
CA PHE A 99 7.30 9.48 -9.79
C PHE A 99 5.82 9.86 -9.79
N SER A 100 5.30 10.25 -10.96
CA SER A 100 3.89 10.57 -11.21
C SER A 100 3.12 9.47 -11.95
N ALA A 101 3.81 8.39 -12.34
CA ALA A 101 3.24 7.25 -13.02
C ALA A 101 3.97 5.96 -12.63
N SER A 102 3.42 4.81 -13.03
CA SER A 102 4.12 3.54 -12.94
C SER A 102 5.33 3.54 -13.88
N VAL A 103 6.45 2.94 -13.45
CA VAL A 103 7.69 2.90 -14.25
C VAL A 103 8.30 1.51 -14.26
N LEU A 104 8.98 1.18 -15.37
CA LEU A 104 9.85 0.01 -15.46
C LEU A 104 11.06 0.22 -14.53
N ILE A 105 11.44 -0.81 -13.77
CA ILE A 105 12.56 -0.73 -12.84
C ILE A 105 13.88 -0.70 -13.61
N SER A 106 14.67 0.34 -13.37
CA SER A 106 16.09 0.47 -13.71
C SER A 106 16.91 0.78 -12.46
N GLU A 107 18.24 0.80 -12.56
CA GLU A 107 19.10 1.19 -11.44
C GLU A 107 18.90 2.66 -11.01
N ASP A 108 18.56 3.55 -11.95
CA ASP A 108 18.22 4.95 -11.65
C ASP A 108 16.90 5.02 -10.86
N VAL A 109 15.88 4.26 -11.27
CA VAL A 109 14.61 4.16 -10.54
C VAL A 109 14.84 3.65 -9.13
N MET A 110 15.66 2.60 -8.96
CA MET A 110 16.00 2.08 -7.62
C MET A 110 16.74 3.11 -6.76
N THR A 111 17.56 3.97 -7.37
CA THR A 111 18.28 5.04 -6.67
C THR A 111 17.35 6.14 -6.20
N GLU A 112 16.42 6.61 -7.02
CA GLU A 112 15.41 7.59 -6.62
C GLU A 112 14.44 7.02 -5.57
N MET A 113 14.08 5.74 -5.68
CA MET A 113 13.25 5.08 -4.65
C MET A 113 13.94 5.00 -3.29
N ARG A 114 15.27 4.85 -3.24
CA ARG A 114 16.04 4.89 -1.99
C ARG A 114 15.96 6.26 -1.31
N LYS A 115 15.98 7.36 -2.09
CA LYS A 115 15.79 8.72 -1.54
C LYS A 115 14.41 8.91 -0.94
N CYS A 116 13.39 8.21 -1.47
CA CYS A 116 12.03 8.26 -0.94
C CYS A 116 11.83 7.51 0.39
N ILE A 117 12.87 6.82 0.92
CA ILE A 117 12.79 6.18 2.24
C ILE A 117 12.54 7.23 3.32
N ASP A 118 13.13 8.42 3.21
CA ASP A 118 12.97 9.51 4.17
C ASP A 118 11.50 9.93 4.33
N TYR A 119 10.68 9.74 3.29
CA TYR A 119 9.24 10.04 3.31
C TYR A 119 8.38 8.90 3.85
N ALA A 120 8.83 7.65 3.77
CA ALA A 120 8.07 6.48 4.18
C ALA A 120 8.96 5.37 4.78
N PRO A 121 9.63 5.63 5.92
CA PRO A 121 10.65 4.74 6.48
C PRO A 121 10.10 3.38 6.93
N LEU A 122 8.80 3.30 7.24
CA LEU A 122 8.15 2.04 7.63
C LEU A 122 7.68 1.17 6.45
N HIS A 123 7.72 1.70 5.21
CA HIS A 123 7.13 1.03 4.05
C HIS A 123 8.13 0.84 2.89
N ASN A 124 8.77 1.92 2.44
CA ASN A 124 9.63 1.89 1.27
C ASN A 124 10.81 0.90 1.41
N PRO A 125 11.46 0.75 2.59
CA PRO A 125 12.50 -0.27 2.77
C PRO A 125 12.01 -1.69 2.50
N SER A 126 10.81 -2.03 2.95
CA SER A 126 10.20 -3.34 2.70
C SER A 126 9.83 -3.53 1.22
N ASN A 127 9.30 -2.49 0.58
CA ASN A 127 9.03 -2.54 -0.86
C ASN A 127 10.33 -2.81 -1.66
N LEU A 128 11.42 -2.11 -1.32
CA LEU A 128 12.75 -2.32 -1.94
C LEU A 128 13.30 -3.73 -1.68
N LYS A 129 13.14 -4.27 -0.47
CA LYS A 129 13.51 -5.67 -0.16
C LYS A 129 12.76 -6.65 -1.06
N GLY A 130 11.44 -6.49 -1.21
CA GLY A 130 10.61 -7.32 -2.08
C GLY A 130 11.03 -7.24 -3.54
N ILE A 131 11.29 -6.02 -4.05
CA ILE A 131 11.78 -5.80 -5.42
C ILE A 131 13.12 -6.50 -5.64
N ASN A 132 14.10 -6.30 -4.76
CA ASN A 132 15.42 -6.90 -4.89
C ASN A 132 15.36 -8.43 -4.84
N ALA A 133 14.56 -8.99 -3.93
CA ALA A 133 14.33 -10.42 -3.85
C ALA A 133 13.70 -10.96 -5.14
N ALA A 134 12.66 -10.32 -5.65
CA ALA A 134 12.01 -10.75 -6.88
C ALA A 134 12.96 -10.66 -8.10
N LYS A 135 13.76 -9.59 -8.22
CA LYS A 135 14.79 -9.44 -9.28
C LYS A 135 15.83 -10.55 -9.23
N GLN A 136 16.22 -11.00 -8.04
CA GLN A 136 17.16 -12.12 -7.90
C GLN A 136 16.55 -13.45 -8.33
N LEU A 137 15.27 -13.67 -8.06
CA LEU A 137 14.56 -14.93 -8.34
C LEU A 137 14.02 -15.03 -9.77
N LEU A 138 13.77 -13.89 -10.41
CA LEU A 138 13.24 -13.75 -11.77
C LEU A 138 14.07 -12.71 -12.58
N PRO A 139 15.39 -12.92 -12.79
CA PRO A 139 16.29 -11.89 -13.29
C PRO A 139 16.02 -11.44 -14.74
N ASN A 140 15.38 -12.29 -15.54
CA ASN A 140 15.08 -12.01 -16.95
C ASN A 140 13.65 -11.46 -17.17
N VAL A 141 12.86 -11.32 -16.10
CA VAL A 141 11.49 -10.84 -16.16
C VAL A 141 11.49 -9.32 -15.97
N PRO A 142 10.72 -8.53 -16.73
CA PRO A 142 10.59 -7.10 -16.48
C PRO A 142 9.82 -6.83 -15.16
N HIS A 143 10.36 -5.93 -14.34
CA HIS A 143 9.73 -5.48 -13.10
C HIS A 143 9.19 -4.05 -13.26
N VAL A 144 7.96 -3.81 -12.83
CA VAL A 144 7.31 -2.49 -12.87
C VAL A 144 6.93 -2.09 -11.44
N VAL A 145 7.16 -0.83 -11.08
CA VAL A 145 6.69 -0.26 -9.82
C VAL A 145 5.45 0.60 -10.05
N VAL A 146 4.51 0.50 -9.12
CA VAL A 146 3.26 1.27 -9.09
C VAL A 146 3.20 1.98 -7.74
N PHE A 147 3.27 3.31 -7.77
CA PHE A 147 3.31 4.12 -6.55
C PHE A 147 1.90 4.50 -6.08
N ASP A 148 1.63 4.39 -4.78
CA ASP A 148 0.36 4.84 -4.19
C ASP A 148 0.19 6.37 -4.30
N THR A 149 1.29 7.11 -4.32
CA THR A 149 1.34 8.58 -4.43
C THR A 149 1.15 9.10 -5.86
N ALA A 150 1.37 8.28 -6.89
CA ALA A 150 1.46 8.73 -8.28
C ALA A 150 0.18 9.43 -8.78
N PHE A 151 -0.99 8.86 -8.49
CA PHE A 151 -2.28 9.40 -8.94
C PHE A 151 -2.56 10.81 -8.40
N HIS A 152 -2.01 11.13 -7.23
CA HIS A 152 -2.24 12.39 -6.53
C HIS A 152 -1.23 13.49 -6.95
N GLN A 153 -0.26 13.21 -7.83
CA GLN A 153 0.69 14.22 -8.30
C GLN A 153 0.04 15.34 -9.12
N SER A 154 -1.21 15.17 -9.57
CA SER A 154 -1.98 16.23 -10.22
C SER A 154 -2.56 17.28 -9.26
N MET A 155 -2.45 17.10 -7.93
CA MET A 155 -2.95 18.06 -6.96
C MET A 155 -2.30 19.44 -7.18
N PRO A 156 -3.09 20.53 -7.18
CA PRO A 156 -2.58 21.88 -7.32
C PRO A 156 -1.86 22.35 -6.04
N LYS A 157 -0.97 23.34 -6.18
CA LYS A 157 -0.16 23.90 -5.07
C LYS A 157 -0.99 24.29 -3.84
N HIS A 158 -2.17 24.87 -4.04
CA HIS A 158 -3.03 25.29 -2.94
C HIS A 158 -3.62 24.12 -2.14
N ALA A 159 -3.66 22.91 -2.70
CA ALA A 159 -4.17 21.71 -2.02
C ALA A 159 -3.05 20.93 -1.32
N PHE A 160 -1.83 20.92 -1.89
CA PHE A 160 -0.74 20.13 -1.32
C PHE A 160 0.21 20.88 -0.38
N LEU A 161 0.24 22.20 -0.41
CA LEU A 161 1.07 22.98 0.50
C LEU A 161 0.37 23.11 1.86
N TYR A 162 1.05 22.69 2.91
CA TYR A 162 0.59 22.96 4.28
C TYR A 162 0.81 24.43 4.66
N GLY A 163 0.03 24.91 5.63
CA GLY A 163 0.21 26.21 6.27
C GLY A 163 1.45 26.29 7.16
N LEU A 164 2.61 25.94 6.62
CA LEU A 164 3.92 25.91 7.27
C LEU A 164 4.89 26.85 6.54
N PRO A 165 6.01 27.26 7.17
CA PRO A 165 7.05 28.02 6.48
C PRO A 165 7.46 27.34 5.16
N TYR A 166 7.34 28.06 4.04
CA TYR A 166 7.54 27.52 2.68
C TYR A 166 8.93 26.87 2.48
N VAL A 167 9.93 27.30 3.26
CA VAL A 167 11.27 26.70 3.26
C VAL A 167 11.27 25.21 3.62
N LEU A 168 10.32 24.75 4.45
CA LEU A 168 10.20 23.33 4.83
C LEU A 168 9.76 22.47 3.64
N TYR A 169 8.84 22.97 2.80
CA TYR A 169 8.53 22.34 1.52
C TYR A 169 9.77 22.29 0.63
N LYS A 170 10.47 23.41 0.45
CA LYS A 170 11.62 23.50 -0.46
C LYS A 170 12.83 22.66 -0.04
N ARG A 171 13.08 22.52 1.27
CA ARG A 171 14.25 21.78 1.79
C ARG A 171 13.95 20.30 2.06
N HIS A 172 12.75 19.99 2.55
CA HIS A 172 12.42 18.66 3.05
C HIS A 172 11.31 17.98 2.25
N GLY A 173 10.73 18.63 1.24
CA GLY A 173 9.63 18.06 0.45
C GLY A 173 8.36 17.83 1.28
N ILE A 174 8.16 18.59 2.37
CA ILE A 174 6.96 18.49 3.21
C ILE A 174 5.78 19.09 2.45
N ARG A 175 4.92 18.21 1.94
CA ARG A 175 3.69 18.49 1.21
C ARG A 175 2.72 17.32 1.35
N ARG A 176 1.45 17.52 1.00
CA ARG A 176 0.52 16.43 0.77
C ARG A 176 0.98 15.61 -0.43
N TYR A 177 1.13 14.30 -0.23
CA TYR A 177 1.35 13.34 -1.31
C TYR A 177 0.10 12.51 -1.57
N GLY A 178 -0.58 12.06 -0.51
CA GLY A 178 -1.73 11.17 -0.62
C GLY A 178 -1.36 9.72 -0.96
N PHE A 179 -2.19 8.76 -0.53
CA PHE A 179 -1.97 7.34 -0.76
C PHE A 179 -3.26 6.67 -1.22
N HIS A 180 -3.20 5.36 -1.46
CA HIS A 180 -4.26 4.60 -2.13
C HIS A 180 -4.58 5.10 -3.55
N GLY A 181 -3.67 5.83 -4.19
CA GLY A 181 -3.90 6.43 -5.50
C GLY A 181 -4.24 5.43 -6.60
N SER A 182 -3.65 4.22 -6.57
CA SER A 182 -4.05 3.16 -7.51
C SER A 182 -5.48 2.67 -7.30
N SER A 183 -5.95 2.63 -6.05
CA SER A 183 -7.35 2.29 -5.75
C SER A 183 -8.28 3.41 -6.21
N HIS A 184 -7.99 4.67 -5.83
CA HIS A 184 -8.81 5.83 -6.19
C HIS A 184 -8.90 5.99 -7.71
N ARG A 185 -7.78 5.84 -8.42
CA ARG A 185 -7.75 5.81 -9.89
C ARG A 185 -8.68 4.73 -10.44
N PHE A 186 -8.53 3.49 -9.99
CA PHE A 186 -9.30 2.36 -10.49
C PHE A 186 -10.82 2.54 -10.25
N VAL A 187 -11.24 2.86 -9.02
CA VAL A 187 -12.66 3.00 -8.72
C VAL A 187 -13.27 4.26 -9.35
N GLY A 188 -12.49 5.33 -9.53
CA GLY A 188 -12.90 6.53 -10.24
C GLY A 188 -13.13 6.26 -11.74
N ASP A 189 -12.18 5.59 -12.39
CA ASP A 189 -12.31 5.17 -13.79
C ASP A 189 -13.51 4.21 -13.94
N ARG A 190 -13.66 3.24 -13.03
CA ARG A 190 -14.78 2.29 -13.05
C ARG A 190 -16.15 2.96 -12.84
N ALA A 191 -16.23 3.98 -11.99
CA ALA A 191 -17.45 4.75 -11.80
C ALA A 191 -17.84 5.50 -13.08
N ALA A 192 -16.88 6.06 -13.81
CA ALA A 192 -17.12 6.70 -15.10
C ALA A 192 -17.69 5.72 -16.14
N GLU A 193 -17.11 4.51 -16.23
CA GLU A 193 -17.63 3.44 -17.08
C GLU A 193 -19.07 3.04 -16.72
N LEU A 194 -19.38 2.90 -15.43
CA LEU A 194 -20.71 2.49 -14.94
C LEU A 194 -21.79 3.55 -15.24
N VAL A 195 -21.44 4.82 -15.15
CA VAL A 195 -22.34 5.95 -15.46
C VAL A 195 -22.44 6.19 -16.98
N GLY A 196 -21.54 5.58 -17.78
CA GLY A 196 -21.53 5.73 -19.23
C GLY A 196 -21.09 7.10 -19.71
N LYS A 197 -20.22 7.79 -18.94
CA LYS A 197 -19.69 9.12 -19.29
C LYS A 197 -18.16 9.12 -19.31
N PRO A 198 -17.52 9.92 -20.17
CA PRO A 198 -16.09 10.18 -20.09
C PRO A 198 -15.71 10.72 -18.72
N LYS A 199 -14.59 10.26 -18.14
CA LYS A 199 -14.14 10.71 -16.82
C LYS A 199 -13.81 12.20 -16.77
N GLU A 200 -13.47 12.78 -17.92
CA GLU A 200 -13.19 14.21 -18.11
C GLU A 200 -14.44 15.09 -17.95
N GLU A 201 -15.63 14.50 -17.93
CA GLU A 201 -16.92 15.18 -17.70
C GLU A 201 -17.45 14.98 -16.26
N LEU A 202 -16.71 14.27 -15.40
CA LEU A 202 -17.17 13.90 -14.07
C LEU A 202 -16.34 14.53 -12.96
N ASN A 203 -17.03 14.87 -11.87
CA ASN A 203 -16.43 15.17 -10.58
C ASN A 203 -16.84 14.04 -9.63
N ILE A 204 -15.85 13.31 -9.13
CA ILE A 204 -16.04 12.06 -8.38
C ILE A 204 -15.38 12.21 -7.01
N ILE A 205 -16.10 11.80 -5.96
CA ILE A 205 -15.52 11.56 -4.65
C ILE A 205 -15.38 10.05 -4.48
N THR A 206 -14.17 9.58 -4.23
CA THR A 206 -13.88 8.16 -3.98
C THR A 206 -13.56 7.93 -2.51
N CYS A 207 -14.22 6.95 -1.90
CA CYS A 207 -14.02 6.58 -0.50
C CYS A 207 -13.36 5.19 -0.42
N HIS A 208 -12.07 5.15 -0.14
CA HIS A 208 -11.37 3.90 0.15
C HIS A 208 -11.40 3.66 1.66
N LEU A 209 -12.30 2.78 2.12
CA LEU A 209 -12.54 2.51 3.54
C LEU A 209 -12.12 1.08 3.87
N GLY A 210 -10.99 0.95 4.57
CA GLY A 210 -10.47 -0.31 5.08
C GLY A 210 -9.68 -0.06 6.37
N ASN A 211 -8.71 -0.90 6.71
CA ASN A 211 -7.87 -0.63 7.88
C ASN A 211 -7.04 0.68 7.73
N GLY A 212 -6.81 1.10 6.48
CA GLY A 212 -6.49 2.49 6.15
C GLY A 212 -7.61 3.12 5.39
N CYS A 213 -8.01 4.32 5.82
CA CYS A 213 -9.11 5.05 5.21
C CYS A 213 -8.58 6.29 4.51
N SER A 214 -9.05 6.55 3.30
CA SER A 214 -8.80 7.81 2.62
C SER A 214 -9.93 8.16 1.67
N MET A 215 -10.20 9.44 1.52
CA MET A 215 -11.07 9.98 0.48
C MET A 215 -10.25 10.79 -0.52
N ALA A 216 -10.67 10.79 -1.78
CA ALA A 216 -10.08 11.66 -2.80
C ALA A 216 -11.14 12.41 -3.57
N ALA A 217 -10.85 13.68 -3.87
CA ALA A 217 -11.59 14.49 -4.82
C ALA A 217 -10.93 14.34 -6.18
N ILE A 218 -11.69 13.86 -7.16
CA ILE A 218 -11.25 13.64 -8.54
C ILE A 218 -12.08 14.55 -9.45
N GLU A 219 -11.43 15.56 -10.02
CA GLU A 219 -12.04 16.48 -10.99
C GLU A 219 -11.54 16.13 -12.38
N LYS A 220 -12.46 15.80 -13.29
CA LYS A 220 -12.16 15.51 -14.71
C LYS A 220 -11.05 14.46 -14.86
N GLY A 221 -11.19 13.36 -14.11
CA GLY A 221 -10.23 12.25 -14.10
C GLY A 221 -8.89 12.50 -13.41
N ARG A 222 -8.69 13.68 -12.77
CA ARG A 222 -7.44 14.03 -12.06
C ARG A 222 -7.70 14.22 -10.58
N SER A 223 -6.82 13.71 -9.73
CA SER A 223 -6.91 13.98 -8.29
C SER A 223 -6.56 15.44 -8.00
N VAL A 224 -7.48 16.14 -7.35
CA VAL A 224 -7.33 17.55 -6.96
C VAL A 224 -7.19 17.74 -5.45
N ASP A 225 -7.65 16.78 -4.66
CA ASP A 225 -7.40 16.70 -3.21
C ASP A 225 -7.51 15.26 -2.70
N THR A 226 -6.98 14.98 -1.52
CA THR A 226 -7.06 13.69 -0.84
C THR A 226 -6.86 13.84 0.66
N SER A 227 -7.56 13.04 1.45
CA SER A 227 -7.55 13.17 2.91
C SER A 227 -6.19 12.83 3.52
N MET A 228 -5.46 11.89 2.93
CA MET A 228 -4.12 11.54 3.43
C MET A 228 -3.07 12.59 3.03
N GLY A 229 -2.06 12.70 3.87
CA GLY A 229 -1.12 13.81 3.90
C GLY A 229 0.23 13.56 3.27
N PHE A 230 1.23 14.14 3.91
CA PHE A 230 2.64 13.77 3.81
C PHE A 230 2.86 12.30 4.19
N THR A 231 2.10 11.83 5.18
CA THR A 231 2.10 10.43 5.63
C THR A 231 0.68 9.83 5.57
N PRO A 232 0.54 8.49 5.63
CA PRO A 232 -0.77 7.84 5.69
C PRO A 232 -1.53 8.04 7.01
N LEU A 233 -1.10 8.94 7.89
CA LEU A 233 -1.72 9.22 9.19
C LEU A 233 -2.85 10.24 9.10
N GLU A 234 -2.69 11.28 8.29
CA GLU A 234 -3.66 12.38 8.14
C GLU A 234 -4.99 11.92 7.52
N GLY A 235 -6.06 12.63 7.84
CA GLY A 235 -7.38 12.49 7.26
C GLY A 235 -8.33 11.72 8.15
N LEU A 236 -8.98 10.70 7.57
CA LEU A 236 -10.02 9.93 8.24
C LEU A 236 -9.49 9.15 9.44
N LEU A 237 -10.37 8.93 10.42
CA LEU A 237 -10.15 7.92 11.46
C LEU A 237 -10.03 6.52 10.81
N MET A 238 -9.09 5.71 11.29
CA MET A 238 -8.79 4.39 10.72
C MET A 238 -8.69 3.33 11.82
N GLY A 239 -8.34 2.09 11.49
CA GLY A 239 -8.27 1.00 12.47
C GLY A 239 -7.35 1.29 13.67
N THR A 240 -6.13 1.75 13.40
CA THR A 240 -5.11 2.02 14.45
C THR A 240 -4.49 3.42 14.38
N ARG A 241 -4.90 4.22 13.41
CA ARG A 241 -4.36 5.56 13.14
C ARG A 241 -5.33 6.63 13.58
N SER A 242 -4.79 7.70 14.17
CA SER A 242 -5.59 8.81 14.70
C SER A 242 -6.46 9.49 13.65
N GLY A 243 -5.97 9.64 12.42
CA GLY A 243 -6.53 10.62 11.50
C GLY A 243 -6.21 12.04 11.97
N ASP A 244 -7.06 12.98 11.55
CA ASP A 244 -6.94 14.39 11.90
C ASP A 244 -7.18 14.65 13.39
N MET A 245 -6.32 15.48 13.95
CA MET A 245 -6.39 15.98 15.32
C MET A 245 -5.66 17.32 15.39
N ASP A 246 -5.91 18.10 16.44
CA ASP A 246 -5.14 19.32 16.70
C ASP A 246 -3.64 18.98 16.85
N PRO A 247 -2.74 19.58 16.04
CA PRO A 247 -1.31 19.36 16.13
C PRO A 247 -0.70 19.66 17.51
N ALA A 248 -1.30 20.53 18.32
CA ALA A 248 -0.80 20.84 19.66
C ALA A 248 -1.03 19.70 20.67
N ILE A 249 -2.02 18.83 20.43
CA ILE A 249 -2.35 17.74 21.36
C ILE A 249 -1.19 16.76 21.52
N ILE A 250 -0.51 16.38 20.42
CA ILE A 250 0.60 15.42 20.54
C ILE A 250 1.77 16.00 21.36
N LEU A 251 2.03 17.31 21.26
CA LEU A 251 3.05 17.97 22.07
C LEU A 251 2.69 17.95 23.56
N GLN A 252 1.40 18.16 23.89
CA GLN A 252 0.90 18.07 25.26
C GLN A 252 0.98 16.64 25.82
N ILE A 253 0.61 15.63 25.02
CA ILE A 253 0.71 14.22 25.42
C ILE A 253 2.17 13.86 25.65
N MET A 254 3.06 14.18 24.71
CA MET A 254 4.50 13.90 24.85
C MET A 254 5.08 14.54 26.12
N SER A 255 4.67 15.76 26.45
CA SER A 255 5.12 16.44 27.67
C SER A 255 4.58 15.81 28.96
N LYS A 256 3.35 15.28 28.95
CA LYS A 256 2.70 14.72 30.15
C LYS A 256 3.08 13.28 30.43
N GLU A 257 3.24 12.50 29.37
CA GLU A 257 3.54 11.06 29.41
C GLU A 257 5.04 10.79 29.14
N GLU A 258 5.85 11.85 29.05
CA GLU A 258 7.30 11.79 28.79
C GLU A 258 7.67 10.97 27.54
N LEU A 259 6.84 11.03 26.51
CA LEU A 259 7.02 10.23 25.29
C LEU A 259 8.16 10.77 24.42
N THR A 260 8.94 9.86 23.89
CA THR A 260 9.87 10.18 22.80
C THR A 260 9.13 10.38 21.48
N LEU A 261 9.81 10.90 20.46
CA LEU A 261 9.26 10.99 19.10
C LEU A 261 8.81 9.62 18.56
N ASN A 262 9.56 8.56 18.91
CA ASN A 262 9.23 7.21 18.48
C ASN A 262 7.96 6.70 19.18
N ASP A 263 7.83 6.95 20.49
CA ASP A 263 6.64 6.54 21.25
C ASP A 263 5.40 7.29 20.75
N ALA A 264 5.51 8.59 20.48
CA ALA A 264 4.45 9.39 19.87
C ALA A 264 4.05 8.86 18.49
N THR A 265 5.03 8.47 17.66
CA THR A 265 4.77 7.88 16.34
C THR A 265 4.02 6.55 16.46
N ILE A 266 4.42 5.70 17.42
CA ILE A 266 3.78 4.42 17.70
C ILE A 266 2.35 4.65 18.22
N LEU A 267 2.17 5.55 19.19
CA LEU A 267 0.86 5.92 19.73
C LEU A 267 -0.11 6.31 18.61
N LEU A 268 0.30 7.25 17.73
CA LEU A 268 -0.53 7.77 16.65
C LEU A 268 -0.83 6.74 15.55
N ASN A 269 0.08 5.79 15.29
CA ASN A 269 -0.08 4.82 14.20
C ASN A 269 -0.60 3.44 14.61
N LYS A 270 -0.46 3.06 15.89
CA LYS A 270 -0.72 1.69 16.37
C LYS A 270 -1.73 1.62 17.50
N HIS A 271 -1.87 2.66 18.30
CA HIS A 271 -2.72 2.66 19.50
C HIS A 271 -3.83 3.73 19.47
N SER A 272 -4.00 4.42 18.34
CA SER A 272 -5.06 5.41 18.13
C SER A 272 -6.18 4.84 17.24
N GLY A 273 -7.03 5.70 16.67
CA GLY A 273 -8.08 5.25 15.76
C GLY A 273 -9.15 4.39 16.43
N LEU A 274 -9.77 3.49 15.68
CA LEU A 274 -10.85 2.63 16.16
C LEU A 274 -10.45 1.78 17.38
N ILE A 275 -9.24 1.20 17.40
CA ILE A 275 -8.77 0.44 18.56
C ILE A 275 -8.59 1.34 19.78
N GLY A 276 -8.08 2.55 19.61
CA GLY A 276 -7.86 3.48 20.71
C GLY A 276 -9.16 4.03 21.30
N VAL A 277 -10.17 4.26 20.46
CA VAL A 277 -11.48 4.78 20.89
C VAL A 277 -12.38 3.68 21.44
N SER A 278 -12.43 2.51 20.78
CA SER A 278 -13.30 1.42 21.20
C SER A 278 -12.72 0.64 22.39
N GLY A 279 -11.39 0.52 22.50
CA GLY A 279 -10.75 -0.40 23.43
C GLY A 279 -10.96 -1.89 23.10
N VAL A 280 -11.61 -2.21 21.97
CA VAL A 280 -12.01 -3.57 21.58
C VAL A 280 -11.15 -4.07 20.43
N SER A 281 -11.28 -3.45 19.26
CA SER A 281 -10.62 -3.92 18.03
C SER A 281 -10.28 -2.78 17.08
N SER A 282 -9.37 -3.07 16.15
CA SER A 282 -9.14 -2.24 14.97
C SER A 282 -10.00 -2.66 13.78
N ASP A 283 -10.70 -3.79 13.89
CA ASP A 283 -11.58 -4.33 12.87
C ASP A 283 -13.01 -3.83 13.07
N MET A 284 -13.57 -3.15 12.06
CA MET A 284 -14.94 -2.66 12.14
C MET A 284 -15.98 -3.76 12.28
N ARG A 285 -15.72 -4.98 11.79
CA ARG A 285 -16.67 -6.09 11.91
C ARG A 285 -16.83 -6.50 13.36
N GLU A 286 -15.71 -6.62 14.07
CA GLU A 286 -15.72 -6.93 15.51
C GLU A 286 -16.37 -5.79 16.30
N ILE A 287 -16.14 -4.52 15.93
CA ILE A 287 -16.81 -3.38 16.58
C ILE A 287 -18.33 -3.41 16.35
N GLU A 288 -18.80 -3.66 15.13
CA GLU A 288 -20.24 -3.74 14.83
C GLU A 288 -20.93 -4.89 15.57
N GLU A 289 -20.28 -6.04 15.67
CA GLU A 289 -20.78 -7.18 16.45
C GLU A 289 -20.93 -6.84 17.94
N ASN A 290 -20.01 -6.07 18.51
CA ASN A 290 -20.03 -5.64 19.92
C ASN A 290 -20.86 -4.35 20.16
N TYR A 291 -21.36 -3.68 19.11
CA TYR A 291 -22.12 -2.42 19.28
C TYR A 291 -23.53 -2.64 19.84
N ASN A 292 -24.13 -3.81 19.58
CA ASN A 292 -25.50 -4.15 19.99
C ASN A 292 -25.58 -5.01 21.26
N SER A 293 -24.43 -5.32 21.87
CA SER A 293 -24.31 -6.11 23.12
C SER A 293 -24.10 -5.20 24.32
#